data_AF-A0A3A9AEV0-F1
#
_entry.id   AF-A0A3A9AEV0-F1
#
_cell.length_a   1.000
_cell.length_b   1.000
_cell.length_c   1.000
_cell.angle_alpha   90.00
_cell.angle_beta   90.00
_cell.angle_gamma   90.00
#
_symmetry.space_group_name_H-M   'P 1'
#
loop_
_entity.id
_entity.type
_entity.pdbx_description
1 polymer ?
#
loop_
_entity_poly.entity_id
_entity_poly.type
_entity_poly.pdbx_seq_one_letter_code
_entity_poly.pdbx_strand_id
1 'polypeptide(L)'
;MDNMKFGRFIRESRQAKGMTQKQLAEKIHVSDKAVSKWENGVGFPDIKILEPLAKSLGVNLLELMQSEKNEEPEIDRQEAEQIVAQTISQSGQEDEWRRRMWKVKVLLGACVCGVLYLICVGVGYLAGHKDGLLSGAAGGAWYESPVLFYVWAGALVIICGAGAVYLLWKNESIREVKIGRHKVKSLLTILMDMLVVFLLHTYLSNIANNEKQLAMLPEAIPVNAYVSTADGSRQSGIFIKDSLVQGLLDSAYVDRLKMDVRLKAGIDRVIPGEWHTLNLFLDGVNGIEAMGGIEESDVVWNAGADASILQGSEAKCIVSKELFDRKGWKLGDQVTLCQWYYYRKDERYAELFADPLQTVEYEIAGYVDMRGRWNDQFAVPPDVIVPFHAVRNTYAEEGIPFFASSAAFQVSDALSLNAFKQEMKDLGFRSVAPTELDQSVNGVALNVNDAAFISTAEHLRQVIDTVRAFFPFLLILIVGVGYLITLLLLQSRKKEMALLRSIGLNRYQCFRVFFVDQLILVITGVVAGSVLSVLIQGNYGGSSALAGGLVGICYMAGNSLALWKLLDVSVMEALFVEG
;
A
#
# COMPACT_ATOMS: atom_id res chain seq x y z
N MET A 1 -43.55 44.83 67.69
CA MET A 1 -44.00 43.82 68.67
C MET A 1 -45.43 44.10 69.01
N ASP A 2 -46.31 43.10 68.93
CA ASP A 2 -47.70 43.22 69.39
C ASP A 2 -47.73 43.06 70.92
N ASN A 3 -48.13 44.13 71.61
CA ASN A 3 -48.17 44.17 73.07
C ASN A 3 -49.12 43.11 73.67
N MET A 4 -50.20 42.77 72.96
CA MET A 4 -51.14 41.73 73.41
C MET A 4 -50.55 40.34 73.26
N LYS A 5 -49.79 40.09 72.19
CA LYS A 5 -49.09 38.82 71.98
C LYS A 5 -47.97 38.62 73.01
N PHE A 6 -47.19 39.68 73.25
CA PHE A 6 -46.13 39.68 74.25
C PHE A 6 -46.64 39.50 75.67
N GLY A 7 -47.71 40.22 76.05
CA GLY A 7 -48.34 40.07 77.36
C GLY A 7 -48.88 38.67 77.62
N ARG A 8 -49.51 38.06 76.60
CA ARG A 8 -49.98 36.67 76.67
C ARG A 8 -48.82 35.69 76.87
N PHE A 9 -47.74 35.86 76.11
CA PHE A 9 -46.55 35.02 76.20
C PHE A 9 -45.89 35.08 77.59
N ILE A 10 -45.80 36.27 78.19
CA ILE A 10 -45.32 36.43 79.58
C ILE A 10 -46.24 35.68 80.54
N ARG A 11 -47.56 35.86 80.41
CA ARG A 11 -48.56 35.24 81.29
C ARG A 11 -48.50 33.72 81.21
N GLU A 12 -48.46 33.16 80.01
CA GLU A 12 -48.38 31.71 79.75
C GLU A 12 -47.07 31.15 80.28
N SER A 13 -45.94 31.80 80.01
CA SER A 13 -44.62 31.39 80.51
C SER A 13 -44.53 31.44 82.04
N ARG A 14 -45.14 32.46 82.67
CA ARG A 14 -45.22 32.59 84.13
C ARG A 14 -46.07 31.46 84.72
N GLN A 15 -47.24 31.20 84.14
CA GLN A 15 -48.16 30.17 84.60
C GLN A 15 -47.58 28.75 84.43
N ALA A 16 -46.86 28.49 83.34
CA ALA A 16 -46.15 27.23 83.14
C ALA A 16 -45.12 26.93 84.24
N LYS A 17 -44.60 27.97 84.91
CA LYS A 17 -43.71 27.86 86.07
C LYS A 17 -44.43 27.94 87.43
N GLY A 18 -45.76 27.98 87.44
CA GLY A 18 -46.56 28.02 88.67
C GLY A 18 -46.39 29.30 89.51
N MET A 19 -45.86 30.38 88.94
CA MET A 19 -45.61 31.64 89.67
C MET A 19 -46.84 32.55 89.63
N THR A 20 -47.14 33.30 90.70
CA THR A 20 -48.13 34.39 90.70
C THR A 20 -47.53 35.69 90.13
N GLN A 21 -48.35 36.67 89.73
CA GLN A 21 -47.85 37.97 89.23
C GLN A 21 -46.96 38.66 90.27
N LYS A 22 -47.33 38.59 91.56
CA LYS A 22 -46.54 39.14 92.67
C LYS A 22 -45.17 38.47 92.79
N GLN A 23 -45.11 37.14 92.69
CA GLN A 23 -43.85 36.39 92.76
C GLN A 23 -42.92 36.67 91.57
N LEU A 24 -43.47 36.84 90.36
CA LEU A 24 -42.65 37.24 89.21
C LEU A 24 -42.12 38.67 89.40
N ALA A 25 -42.97 39.58 89.87
CA ALA A 25 -42.61 40.98 90.12
C ALA A 25 -41.49 41.11 91.18
N GLU A 26 -41.57 40.34 92.26
CA GLU A 26 -40.52 40.27 93.29
C GLU A 26 -39.18 39.78 92.72
N LYS A 27 -39.19 38.74 91.86
CA LYS A 27 -37.97 38.19 91.25
C LYS A 27 -37.23 39.15 90.32
N ILE A 28 -37.95 40.05 89.66
CA ILE A 28 -37.37 41.04 88.74
C ILE A 28 -37.38 42.46 89.31
N HIS A 29 -37.66 42.60 90.61
CA HIS A 29 -37.66 43.86 91.36
C HIS A 29 -38.55 44.96 90.78
N VAL A 30 -39.78 44.62 90.39
CA VAL A 30 -40.81 45.58 89.93
C VAL A 30 -42.11 45.43 90.73
N SER A 31 -43.06 46.35 90.55
CA SER A 31 -44.39 46.20 91.16
C SER A 31 -45.23 45.13 90.45
N ASP A 32 -46.05 44.40 91.20
CA ASP A 32 -47.04 43.46 90.69
C ASP A 32 -48.02 44.11 89.68
N LYS A 33 -48.37 45.38 89.91
CA LYS A 33 -49.14 46.21 88.96
C LYS A 33 -48.44 46.40 87.62
N ALA A 34 -47.11 46.47 87.58
CA ALA A 34 -46.35 46.59 86.33
C ALA A 34 -46.44 45.29 85.51
N VAL A 35 -46.26 44.13 86.14
CA VAL A 35 -46.44 42.82 85.50
C VAL A 35 -47.87 42.65 84.98
N SER A 36 -48.87 43.05 85.76
CA SER A 36 -50.28 43.03 85.33
C SER A 36 -50.54 43.92 84.11
N LYS A 37 -49.92 45.10 84.01
CA LYS A 37 -50.03 45.96 82.83
C LYS A 37 -49.41 45.33 81.59
N TRP A 38 -48.27 44.65 81.73
CA TRP A 38 -47.62 43.95 80.61
C TRP A 38 -48.44 42.76 80.15
N GLU A 39 -48.92 41.92 81.08
CA GLU A 39 -49.73 40.74 80.76
C GLU A 39 -51.07 41.09 80.07
N ASN A 40 -51.61 42.27 80.35
CA ASN A 40 -52.84 42.77 79.73
C ASN A 40 -52.60 43.67 78.49
N GLY A 41 -51.35 43.79 78.02
CA GLY A 41 -51.01 44.56 76.82
C GLY A 41 -51.10 46.09 76.96
N VAL A 42 -51.27 46.61 78.19
CA VAL A 42 -51.47 48.04 78.49
C VAL A 42 -50.13 48.80 78.62
N GLY A 43 -49.00 48.09 78.55
CA GLY A 43 -47.67 48.67 78.53
C GLY A 43 -46.58 47.64 78.28
N PHE A 44 -45.33 48.10 78.19
CA PHE A 44 -44.18 47.24 77.88
C PHE A 44 -43.09 47.40 78.96
N PRO A 45 -42.36 46.33 79.32
CA PRO A 45 -41.22 46.43 80.23
C PRO A 45 -40.07 47.24 79.63
N ASP A 46 -39.35 47.97 80.48
CA ASP A 46 -38.13 48.68 80.07
C ASP A 46 -37.07 47.67 79.58
N ILE A 47 -36.22 48.07 78.63
CA ILE A 47 -35.16 47.25 78.04
C ILE A 47 -34.24 46.65 79.11
N LYS A 48 -34.01 47.37 80.21
CA LYS A 48 -33.19 46.90 81.35
C LYS A 48 -33.81 45.71 82.10
N ILE A 49 -35.13 45.52 81.98
CA ILE A 49 -35.87 44.46 82.68
C ILE A 49 -36.08 43.23 81.77
N LEU A 50 -35.89 43.36 80.45
CA LEU A 50 -36.14 42.26 79.50
C LEU A 50 -35.28 41.03 79.76
N GLU A 51 -33.99 41.21 80.05
CA GLU A 51 -33.09 40.08 80.32
C GLU A 51 -33.37 39.40 81.67
N PRO A 52 -33.55 40.12 82.80
CA PRO A 52 -34.05 39.55 84.05
C PRO A 52 -35.40 38.82 83.91
N LEU A 53 -36.30 39.37 83.09
CA LEU A 53 -37.61 38.79 82.80
C LEU A 53 -37.48 37.48 82.01
N ALA A 54 -36.69 37.46 80.93
CA ALA A 54 -36.42 36.27 80.14
C ALA A 54 -35.83 35.15 81.01
N LYS A 55 -34.83 35.48 81.84
CA LYS A 55 -34.20 34.54 82.77
C LYS A 55 -35.17 33.98 83.81
N SER A 56 -36.04 34.84 84.37
CA SER A 56 -37.05 34.41 85.34
C SER A 56 -38.10 33.48 84.72
N LEU A 57 -38.50 33.76 83.47
CA LEU A 57 -39.43 32.96 82.69
C LEU A 57 -38.78 31.71 82.07
N GLY A 58 -37.45 31.64 82.01
CA GLY A 58 -36.69 30.48 81.49
C GLY A 58 -36.74 30.35 79.98
N VAL A 59 -36.86 31.48 79.29
CA VAL A 59 -36.80 31.61 77.83
C VAL A 59 -35.58 32.45 77.48
N ASN A 60 -35.08 32.34 76.25
CA ASN A 60 -34.03 33.24 75.80
C ASN A 60 -34.61 34.63 75.43
N LEU A 61 -33.75 35.64 75.36
CA LEU A 61 -34.20 37.02 75.11
C LEU A 61 -34.88 37.17 73.74
N LEU A 62 -34.44 36.39 72.74
CA LEU A 62 -35.00 36.42 71.39
C LEU A 62 -36.42 35.85 71.37
N GLU A 63 -36.65 34.70 72.02
CA GLU A 63 -37.98 34.08 72.21
C GLU A 63 -38.92 35.04 72.95
N LEU A 64 -38.43 35.71 73.98
CA LEU A 64 -39.20 36.73 74.69
C LEU A 64 -39.60 37.88 73.74
N MET A 65 -38.65 38.37 72.94
CA MET A 65 -38.90 39.46 71.98
C MET A 65 -39.78 39.04 70.79
N GLN A 66 -39.76 37.78 70.38
CA GLN A 66 -40.60 37.25 69.31
C GLN A 66 -41.97 36.79 69.81
N SER A 67 -42.10 36.61 71.13
CA SER A 67 -43.31 36.09 71.80
C SER A 67 -43.73 34.72 71.26
N GLU A 68 -42.75 33.92 70.86
CA GLU A 68 -42.87 32.58 70.31
C GLU A 68 -41.74 31.72 70.88
N LYS A 69 -42.04 30.48 71.27
CA LYS A 69 -41.00 29.51 71.60
C LYS A 69 -40.50 28.93 70.29
N ASN A 70 -39.19 29.00 70.05
CA ASN A 70 -38.60 28.29 68.93
C ASN A 70 -38.48 26.82 69.32
N GLU A 71 -39.33 25.98 68.74
CA GLU A 71 -39.07 24.55 68.70
C GLU A 71 -37.99 24.33 67.64
N GLU A 72 -36.73 24.27 68.04
CA GLU A 72 -35.70 23.70 67.17
C GLU A 72 -35.98 22.20 67.04
N PRO A 73 -36.16 21.65 65.82
CA PRO A 73 -36.17 20.22 65.65
C PRO A 73 -34.74 19.72 65.87
N GLU A 74 -34.57 18.80 66.80
CA GLU A 74 -33.31 18.10 67.02
C GLU A 74 -33.05 17.20 65.79
N ILE A 75 -32.36 17.74 64.78
CA ILE A 75 -31.89 16.95 63.64
C ILE A 75 -30.70 16.14 64.13
N ASP A 76 -30.83 14.81 64.08
CA ASP A 76 -29.75 13.89 64.42
C ASP A 76 -28.52 14.19 63.55
N ARG A 77 -27.40 14.44 64.21
CA ARG A 77 -26.12 14.76 63.60
C ARG A 77 -25.70 13.66 62.60
N GLN A 78 -26.10 12.42 62.83
CA GLN A 78 -25.83 11.30 61.93
C GLN A 78 -26.62 11.41 60.61
N GLU A 79 -27.87 11.86 60.66
CA GLU A 79 -28.73 11.98 59.48
C GLU A 79 -28.30 13.17 58.61
N ALA A 80 -27.92 14.29 59.24
CA ALA A 80 -27.35 15.45 58.54
C ALA A 80 -26.00 15.11 57.85
N GLU A 81 -25.12 14.35 58.51
CA GLU A 81 -23.86 13.91 57.91
C GLU A 81 -24.07 12.94 56.75
N GLN A 82 -25.08 12.05 56.82
CA GLN A 82 -25.40 11.11 55.73
C GLN A 82 -25.94 11.81 54.49
N ILE A 83 -26.82 12.80 54.64
CA ILE A 83 -27.39 13.56 53.51
C ILE A 83 -26.31 14.40 52.81
N VAL A 84 -25.42 15.02 53.57
CA VAL A 84 -24.28 15.77 53.04
C VAL A 84 -23.29 14.84 52.33
N ALA A 85 -22.97 13.68 52.91
CA ALA A 85 -22.12 12.67 52.29
C ALA A 85 -22.72 12.12 50.99
N GLN A 86 -24.03 11.83 50.96
CA GLN A 86 -24.72 11.39 49.75
C GLN A 86 -24.68 12.46 48.65
N THR A 87 -24.95 13.71 48.98
CA THR A 87 -24.99 14.81 48.00
C THR A 87 -23.61 15.14 47.41
N ILE A 88 -22.55 15.08 48.23
CA ILE A 88 -21.16 15.27 47.76
C ILE A 88 -20.71 14.08 46.90
N SER A 89 -21.13 12.85 47.24
CA SER A 89 -20.79 11.66 46.45
C SER A 89 -21.47 11.61 45.07
N GLN A 90 -22.69 12.14 44.97
CA GLN A 90 -23.45 12.15 43.71
C GLN A 90 -22.96 13.23 42.73
N SER A 91 -22.62 14.44 43.22
CA SER A 91 -22.14 15.53 42.35
C SER A 91 -20.73 15.28 41.79
N GLY A 92 -19.83 14.66 42.56
CA GLY A 92 -18.49 14.29 42.08
C GLY A 92 -18.49 13.22 40.98
N GLN A 93 -19.48 12.32 40.98
CA GLN A 93 -19.58 11.23 40.00
C GLN A 93 -20.02 11.71 38.60
N GLU A 94 -20.90 12.71 38.50
CA GLU A 94 -21.40 13.21 37.21
C GLU A 94 -20.34 14.02 36.44
N ASP A 95 -19.53 14.82 37.13
CA ASP A 95 -18.46 15.62 36.52
C ASP A 95 -17.29 14.76 36.05
N GLU A 96 -16.97 13.70 36.80
CA GLU A 96 -16.01 12.71 36.35
C GLU A 96 -16.51 11.94 35.14
N TRP A 97 -17.80 11.57 35.10
CA TRP A 97 -18.42 10.91 33.96
C TRP A 97 -18.35 11.75 32.67
N ARG A 98 -18.66 13.07 32.75
CA ARG A 98 -18.54 13.97 31.60
C ARG A 98 -17.10 14.13 31.10
N ARG A 99 -16.13 14.32 31.99
CA ARG A 99 -14.70 14.41 31.61
C ARG A 99 -14.17 13.09 31.04
N ARG A 100 -14.65 11.95 31.52
CA ARG A 100 -14.28 10.60 31.03
C ARG A 100 -14.89 10.31 29.65
N MET A 101 -16.17 10.64 29.44
CA MET A 101 -16.84 10.51 28.13
C MET A 101 -16.23 11.42 27.06
N TRP A 102 -15.77 12.61 27.45
CA TRP A 102 -15.07 13.51 26.54
C TRP A 102 -13.73 12.93 26.07
N LYS A 103 -12.94 12.32 26.97
CA LYS A 103 -11.69 11.62 26.61
C LYS A 103 -11.91 10.42 25.67
N VAL A 104 -12.99 9.67 25.85
CA VAL A 104 -13.37 8.56 24.94
C VAL A 104 -13.76 9.08 23.56
N LYS A 105 -14.53 10.17 23.48
CA LYS A 105 -14.87 10.82 22.20
C LYS A 105 -13.63 11.36 21.49
N VAL A 106 -12.67 11.91 22.22
CA VAL A 106 -11.38 12.39 21.68
C VAL A 106 -10.55 11.22 21.14
N LEU A 107 -10.48 10.08 21.83
CA LEU A 107 -9.75 8.88 21.37
C LEU A 107 -10.41 8.18 20.17
N LEU A 108 -11.74 8.10 20.14
CA LEU A 108 -12.49 7.63 18.96
C LEU A 108 -12.24 8.57 17.77
N GLY A 109 -12.25 9.88 18.00
CA GLY A 109 -11.84 10.88 17.02
C GLY A 109 -10.40 10.65 16.54
N ALA A 110 -9.46 10.38 17.45
CA ALA A 110 -8.06 10.11 17.10
C ALA A 110 -7.88 8.81 16.29
N CYS A 111 -8.63 7.74 16.60
CA CYS A 111 -8.62 6.51 15.82
C CYS A 111 -9.24 6.72 14.43
N VAL A 112 -10.35 7.45 14.33
CA VAL A 112 -10.97 7.82 13.05
C VAL A 112 -10.03 8.74 12.24
N CYS A 113 -9.37 9.70 12.87
CA CYS A 113 -8.37 10.56 12.23
C CYS A 113 -7.13 9.78 11.81
N GLY A 114 -6.69 8.78 12.60
CA GLY A 114 -5.58 7.88 12.23
C GLY A 114 -5.93 6.99 11.05
N VAL A 115 -7.17 6.47 11.00
CA VAL A 115 -7.71 5.72 9.86
C VAL A 115 -7.85 6.62 8.64
N LEU A 116 -8.40 7.83 8.78
CA LEU A 116 -8.49 8.81 7.69
C LEU A 116 -7.11 9.26 7.22
N TYR A 117 -6.14 9.43 8.11
CA TYR A 117 -4.75 9.71 7.77
C TYR A 117 -4.13 8.57 6.98
N LEU A 118 -4.29 7.32 7.42
CA LEU A 118 -3.83 6.15 6.66
C LEU A 118 -4.52 6.00 5.31
N ILE A 119 -5.81 6.32 5.22
CA ILE A 119 -6.56 6.36 3.96
C ILE A 119 -5.98 7.46 3.06
N CYS A 120 -5.76 8.67 3.55
CA CYS A 120 -5.17 9.77 2.78
C CYS A 120 -3.73 9.48 2.34
N VAL A 121 -2.91 8.87 3.19
CA VAL A 121 -1.52 8.48 2.87
C VAL A 121 -1.49 7.32 1.87
N GLY A 122 -2.35 6.32 2.04
CA GLY A 122 -2.49 5.20 1.10
C GLY A 122 -3.03 5.64 -0.26
N VAL A 123 -4.01 6.55 -0.28
CA VAL A 123 -4.53 7.17 -1.51
C VAL A 123 -3.47 8.08 -2.15
N GLY A 124 -2.68 8.81 -1.37
CA GLY A 124 -1.55 9.61 -1.88
C GLY A 124 -0.45 8.77 -2.52
N TYR A 125 -0.11 7.62 -1.92
CA TYR A 125 0.85 6.66 -2.48
C TYR A 125 0.33 6.04 -3.79
N LEU A 126 -0.97 5.76 -3.89
CA LEU A 126 -1.61 5.24 -5.11
C LEU A 126 -1.79 6.32 -6.19
N ALA A 127 -2.07 7.56 -5.82
CA ALA A 127 -2.25 8.69 -6.74
C ALA A 127 -0.92 9.24 -7.29
N GLY A 128 0.18 9.09 -6.54
CA GLY A 128 1.53 9.45 -6.97
C GLY A 128 2.07 8.64 -8.15
N HIS A 129 1.34 7.63 -8.62
CA HIS A 129 1.70 6.84 -9.80
C HIS A 129 0.99 7.29 -11.08
N LYS A 130 0.11 8.30 -11.04
CA LYS A 130 -0.62 8.75 -12.24
C LYS A 130 -0.14 10.01 -12.92
N ASP A 131 0.40 11.02 -12.24
CA ASP A 131 0.90 12.21 -12.95
C ASP A 131 2.03 12.91 -12.18
N GLY A 132 3.15 13.15 -12.86
CA GLY A 132 4.28 13.94 -12.38
C GLY A 132 3.98 15.44 -12.25
N LEU A 133 2.98 15.82 -11.45
CA LEU A 133 2.55 17.21 -11.33
C LEU A 133 2.47 17.76 -9.89
N LEU A 134 2.86 17.00 -8.87
CA LEU A 134 2.95 17.50 -7.48
C LEU A 134 4.29 17.18 -6.83
N SER A 135 5.39 17.42 -7.55
CA SER A 135 6.75 17.46 -6.98
C SER A 135 6.99 18.80 -6.24
N GLY A 136 6.21 19.11 -5.21
CA GLY A 136 6.27 20.45 -4.65
C GLY A 136 5.55 20.74 -3.34
N ALA A 137 5.43 19.80 -2.40
CA ALA A 137 5.33 20.11 -0.97
C ALA A 137 5.37 18.83 -0.13
N ALA A 138 6.35 18.76 0.78
CA ALA A 138 6.57 17.72 1.79
C ALA A 138 7.12 16.37 1.30
N GLY A 139 8.33 16.41 0.73
CA GLY A 139 9.25 15.27 0.80
C GLY A 139 9.59 14.97 2.25
N GLY A 140 9.00 13.90 2.79
CA GLY A 140 9.43 13.26 4.03
C GLY A 140 9.79 11.81 3.72
N ALA A 141 10.87 11.31 4.33
CA ALA A 141 11.46 9.97 4.18
C ALA A 141 10.53 8.76 4.44
N TRP A 142 9.22 8.98 4.56
CA TRP A 142 8.20 8.02 4.94
C TRP A 142 7.53 7.32 3.75
N TYR A 143 7.68 7.86 2.54
CA TYR A 143 6.98 7.38 1.32
C TYR A 143 7.77 6.36 0.49
N GLU A 144 9.07 6.17 0.76
CA GLU A 144 9.97 5.43 -0.14
C GLU A 144 10.07 3.92 0.17
N SER A 145 9.67 3.46 1.36
CA SER A 145 9.84 2.05 1.76
C SER A 145 8.51 1.37 2.11
N PRO A 146 8.06 0.37 1.32
CA PRO A 146 6.91 -0.49 1.66
C PRO A 146 7.06 -1.16 3.02
N VAL A 147 8.29 -1.50 3.43
CA VAL A 147 8.59 -2.11 4.74
C VAL A 147 8.27 -1.13 5.87
N LEU A 148 8.70 0.13 5.76
CA LEU A 148 8.37 1.14 6.76
C LEU A 148 6.86 1.35 6.89
N PHE A 149 6.13 1.35 5.77
CA PHE A 149 4.66 1.42 5.79
C PHE A 149 4.06 0.28 6.62
N TYR A 150 4.46 -0.98 6.39
CA TYR A 150 3.91 -2.12 7.15
C TYR A 150 4.34 -2.13 8.61
N VAL A 151 5.56 -1.67 8.93
CA VAL A 151 6.03 -1.52 10.32
C VAL A 151 5.17 -0.49 11.06
N TRP A 152 4.88 0.67 10.43
CA TRP A 152 4.03 1.69 11.02
C TRP A 152 2.56 1.28 11.10
N ALA A 153 2.05 0.57 10.09
CA ALA A 153 0.72 -0.01 10.15
C ALA A 153 0.58 -1.03 11.29
N GLY A 154 1.60 -1.89 11.49
CA GLY A 154 1.68 -2.81 12.62
C GLY A 154 1.76 -2.07 13.96
N ALA A 155 2.58 -1.02 14.06
CA ALA A 155 2.67 -0.18 15.26
C ALA A 155 1.33 0.51 15.57
N LEU A 156 0.61 0.99 14.56
CA LEU A 156 -0.72 1.57 14.73
C LEU A 156 -1.72 0.53 15.24
N VAL A 157 -1.73 -0.69 14.69
CA VAL A 157 -2.58 -1.78 15.20
C VAL A 157 -2.27 -2.07 16.66
N ILE A 158 -0.99 -2.09 17.04
CA ILE A 158 -0.56 -2.29 18.43
C ILE A 158 -1.01 -1.13 19.32
N ILE A 159 -0.88 0.13 18.88
CA ILE A 159 -1.29 1.31 19.66
C ILE A 159 -2.82 1.38 19.80
N CYS A 160 -3.57 1.12 18.73
CA CYS A 160 -5.03 1.03 18.77
C CYS A 160 -5.47 -0.13 19.67
N GLY A 161 -4.79 -1.28 19.58
CA GLY A 161 -4.97 -2.42 20.47
C GLY A 161 -4.68 -2.05 21.93
N ALA A 162 -3.58 -1.37 22.22
CA ALA A 162 -3.20 -0.92 23.56
C ALA A 162 -4.15 0.16 24.13
N GLY A 163 -4.64 1.07 23.28
CA GLY A 163 -5.67 2.05 23.65
C GLY A 163 -6.99 1.37 23.98
N ALA A 164 -7.38 0.36 23.19
CA ALA A 164 -8.53 -0.49 23.50
C ALA A 164 -8.33 -1.27 24.81
N VAL A 165 -7.13 -1.83 25.05
CA VAL A 165 -6.74 -2.51 26.30
C VAL A 165 -6.90 -1.57 27.49
N TYR A 166 -6.32 -0.37 27.44
CA TYR A 166 -6.39 0.60 28.54
C TYR A 166 -7.84 1.00 28.87
N LEU A 167 -8.67 1.21 27.83
CA LEU A 167 -10.08 1.55 27.99
C LEU A 167 -10.93 0.38 28.51
N LEU A 168 -10.62 -0.85 28.11
CA LEU A 168 -11.32 -2.06 28.55
C LEU A 168 -10.91 -2.46 29.97
N TRP A 169 -9.65 -2.24 30.36
CA TRP A 169 -9.07 -2.68 31.63
C TRP A 169 -9.37 -1.74 32.80
N LYS A 170 -9.36 -0.40 32.60
CA LYS A 170 -9.57 0.57 33.70
C LYS A 170 -11.03 0.66 34.21
N ASN A 171 -11.91 -0.22 33.72
CA ASN A 171 -13.36 -0.12 33.91
C ASN A 171 -13.92 -1.16 34.90
N GLU A 172 -13.15 -1.53 35.93
CA GLU A 172 -13.56 -2.53 36.94
C GLU A 172 -14.73 -2.07 37.84
N SER A 173 -15.04 -0.78 37.94
CA SER A 173 -16.11 -0.30 38.84
C SER A 173 -17.53 -0.33 38.24
N ILE A 174 -17.70 -0.84 37.02
CA ILE A 174 -19.02 -0.90 36.35
C ILE A 174 -19.61 -2.29 36.52
N ARG A 175 -19.97 -2.64 37.76
CA ARG A 175 -20.59 -3.94 38.09
C ARG A 175 -22.11 -3.96 37.96
N GLU A 176 -22.80 -2.83 37.76
CA GLU A 176 -24.26 -2.82 37.74
C GLU A 176 -24.86 -2.00 36.58
N VAL A 177 -25.93 -2.57 36.00
CA VAL A 177 -26.91 -2.02 35.04
C VAL A 177 -26.77 -2.40 33.53
N LYS A 178 -27.64 -3.37 33.19
CA LYS A 178 -28.49 -3.60 31.98
C LYS A 178 -27.94 -3.31 30.57
N ILE A 179 -27.69 -4.41 29.84
CA ILE A 179 -28.17 -4.78 28.48
C ILE A 179 -27.77 -3.89 27.27
N GLY A 180 -27.42 -2.61 27.43
CA GLY A 180 -27.06 -1.71 26.31
C GLY A 180 -25.56 -1.61 25.98
N ARG A 181 -24.65 -2.09 26.84
CA ARG A 181 -23.22 -1.74 26.81
C ARG A 181 -22.29 -2.69 26.03
N HIS A 182 -22.71 -3.90 25.67
CA HIS A 182 -21.88 -4.79 24.84
C HIS A 182 -21.75 -4.31 23.38
N LYS A 183 -22.65 -3.45 22.91
CA LYS A 183 -22.62 -2.92 21.53
C LYS A 183 -21.37 -2.12 21.21
N VAL A 184 -20.84 -1.35 22.17
CA VAL A 184 -19.63 -0.54 21.97
C VAL A 184 -18.39 -1.41 21.85
N LYS A 185 -18.24 -2.41 22.74
CA LYS A 185 -17.13 -3.36 22.67
C LYS A 185 -17.18 -4.18 21.39
N SER A 186 -18.37 -4.66 21.02
CA SER A 186 -18.59 -5.42 19.78
C SER A 186 -18.31 -4.58 18.52
N LEU A 187 -18.74 -3.32 18.50
CA LEU A 187 -18.44 -2.39 17.40
C LEU A 187 -16.93 -2.14 17.28
N LEU A 188 -16.23 -1.97 18.40
CA LEU A 188 -14.79 -1.75 18.41
C LEU A 188 -14.02 -2.99 17.90
N THR A 189 -14.47 -4.19 18.24
CA THR A 189 -13.95 -5.45 17.68
C THR A 189 -14.14 -5.51 16.17
N ILE A 190 -15.35 -5.25 15.69
CA ILE A 190 -15.65 -5.23 14.24
C ILE A 190 -14.74 -4.23 13.51
N LEU A 191 -14.51 -3.04 14.08
CA LEU A 191 -13.63 -2.03 13.49
C LEU A 191 -12.15 -2.47 13.48
N MET A 192 -11.68 -3.14 14.53
CA MET A 192 -10.32 -3.69 14.58
C MET A 192 -10.14 -4.81 13.56
N ASP A 193 -11.12 -5.71 13.45
CA ASP A 193 -11.09 -6.81 12.49
C ASP A 193 -11.13 -6.26 11.05
N MET A 194 -11.95 -5.24 10.81
CA MET A 194 -12.01 -4.51 9.54
C MET A 194 -10.65 -3.91 9.16
N LEU A 195 -9.95 -3.30 10.13
CA LEU A 195 -8.62 -2.73 9.93
C LEU A 195 -7.58 -3.82 9.62
N VAL A 196 -7.57 -4.93 10.37
CA VAL A 196 -6.63 -6.04 10.14
C VAL A 196 -6.82 -6.64 8.75
N VAL A 197 -8.07 -6.84 8.32
CA VAL A 197 -8.41 -7.33 6.98
C VAL A 197 -7.95 -6.35 5.91
N PHE A 198 -8.17 -5.05 6.11
CA PHE A 198 -7.72 -4.02 5.18
C PHE A 198 -6.20 -4.00 5.01
N LEU A 199 -5.46 -4.12 6.12
CA LEU A 199 -4.00 -4.15 6.08
C LEU A 199 -3.48 -5.41 5.39
N LEU A 200 -4.04 -6.59 5.70
CA LEU A 200 -3.64 -7.83 5.03
C LEU A 200 -4.01 -7.82 3.53
N HIS A 201 -5.16 -7.24 3.18
CA HIS A 201 -5.55 -7.08 1.78
C HIS A 201 -4.58 -6.16 1.03
N THR A 202 -4.23 -5.01 1.62
CA THR A 202 -3.23 -4.08 1.05
C THR A 202 -1.88 -4.79 0.85
N TYR A 203 -1.48 -5.58 1.84
CA TYR A 203 -0.24 -6.37 1.79
C TYR A 203 -0.23 -7.37 0.63
N LEU A 204 -1.27 -8.19 0.48
CA LEU A 204 -1.37 -9.17 -0.61
C LEU A 204 -1.53 -8.49 -1.98
N SER A 205 -2.26 -7.38 -2.04
CA SER A 205 -2.45 -6.57 -3.26
C SER A 205 -1.13 -5.96 -3.73
N ASN A 206 -0.27 -5.50 -2.81
CA ASN A 206 1.05 -4.97 -3.13
C ASN A 206 1.96 -6.03 -3.77
N ILE A 207 1.99 -7.25 -3.23
CA ILE A 207 2.75 -8.37 -3.82
C ILE A 207 2.24 -8.65 -5.24
N ALA A 208 0.93 -8.84 -5.40
CA ALA A 208 0.33 -9.16 -6.69
C ALA A 208 0.60 -8.06 -7.75
N ASN A 209 0.55 -6.79 -7.34
CA ASN A 209 0.84 -5.67 -8.24
C ASN A 209 2.31 -5.64 -8.68
N ASN A 210 3.25 -5.85 -7.75
CA ASN A 210 4.68 -5.91 -8.08
C ASN A 210 5.00 -7.12 -8.98
N GLU A 211 4.37 -8.28 -8.75
CA GLU A 211 4.53 -9.44 -9.63
C GLU A 211 4.01 -9.17 -11.04
N LYS A 212 2.87 -8.48 -11.14
CA LYS A 212 2.32 -8.07 -12.43
C LYS A 212 3.24 -7.07 -13.16
N GLN A 213 3.81 -6.10 -12.43
CA GLN A 213 4.80 -5.18 -12.99
C GLN A 213 6.05 -5.92 -13.48
N LEU A 214 6.55 -6.89 -12.72
CA LEU A 214 7.68 -7.72 -13.11
C LEU A 214 7.38 -8.55 -14.38
N ALA A 215 6.17 -9.09 -14.49
CA ALA A 215 5.73 -9.86 -15.66
C ALA A 215 5.59 -9.00 -16.93
N MET A 216 5.19 -7.73 -16.79
CA MET A 216 5.07 -6.77 -17.89
C MET A 216 6.38 -6.04 -18.23
N LEU A 217 7.42 -6.24 -17.42
CA LEU A 217 8.69 -5.53 -17.57
C LEU A 217 9.37 -5.74 -18.93
N PRO A 218 9.39 -6.95 -19.54
CA PRO A 218 10.00 -7.16 -20.86
C PRO A 218 9.37 -6.31 -21.98
N GLU A 219 8.07 -6.04 -21.89
CA GLU A 219 7.37 -5.17 -22.85
C GLU A 219 7.68 -3.69 -22.62
N ALA A 220 7.83 -3.28 -21.35
CA ALA A 220 8.10 -1.89 -20.98
C ALA A 220 9.56 -1.47 -21.21
N ILE A 221 10.51 -2.38 -20.99
CA ILE A 221 11.94 -2.16 -21.16
C ILE A 221 12.50 -3.31 -22.03
N PRO A 222 12.36 -3.22 -23.36
CA PRO A 222 12.87 -4.25 -24.25
C PRO A 222 14.39 -4.31 -24.19
N VAL A 223 14.93 -5.53 -24.12
CA VAL A 223 16.38 -5.77 -24.14
C VAL A 223 16.83 -5.98 -25.57
N ASN A 224 17.64 -5.06 -26.08
CA ASN A 224 18.20 -5.13 -27.42
C ASN A 224 19.66 -5.61 -27.37
N ALA A 225 20.06 -6.39 -28.35
CA ALA A 225 21.42 -6.87 -28.50
C ALA A 225 21.92 -6.68 -29.93
N TYR A 226 23.23 -6.55 -30.08
CA TYR A 226 23.88 -6.44 -31.39
C TYR A 226 25.29 -7.02 -31.35
N VAL A 227 25.72 -7.53 -32.50
CA VAL A 227 27.06 -8.08 -32.68
C VAL A 227 28.03 -6.94 -32.99
N SER A 228 29.21 -7.00 -32.40
CA SER A 228 30.27 -6.01 -32.60
C SER A 228 31.66 -6.65 -32.69
N THR A 229 32.65 -5.82 -33.01
CA THR A 229 34.07 -6.16 -32.85
C THR A 229 34.41 -6.45 -31.39
N ALA A 230 35.53 -7.13 -31.13
CA ALA A 230 35.92 -7.53 -29.77
C ALA A 230 36.00 -6.32 -28.81
N ASP A 231 36.39 -5.16 -29.33
CA ASP A 231 36.52 -3.89 -28.61
C ASP A 231 35.21 -3.06 -28.55
N GLY A 232 34.16 -3.50 -29.26
CA GLY A 232 32.88 -2.82 -29.36
C GLY A 232 32.90 -1.55 -30.24
N SER A 233 33.98 -1.28 -30.97
CA SER A 233 34.14 -0.07 -31.77
C SER A 233 33.27 -0.04 -33.04
N ARG A 234 32.89 -1.21 -33.57
CA ARG A 234 32.06 -1.33 -34.78
C ARG A 234 30.93 -2.32 -34.60
N GLN A 235 29.75 -1.95 -35.07
CA GLN A 235 28.52 -2.76 -35.08
C GLN A 235 28.04 -3.13 -36.50
N SER A 236 28.67 -2.55 -37.53
CA SER A 236 28.37 -2.79 -38.95
C SER A 236 29.65 -2.75 -39.78
N GLY A 237 29.61 -3.32 -40.98
CA GLY A 237 30.80 -3.51 -41.81
C GLY A 237 31.82 -4.46 -41.16
N ILE A 238 31.31 -5.43 -40.41
CA ILE A 238 32.09 -6.46 -39.71
C ILE A 238 31.92 -7.81 -40.41
N PHE A 239 32.71 -8.81 -40.02
CA PHE A 239 32.62 -10.17 -40.57
C PHE A 239 32.10 -11.13 -39.51
N ILE A 240 30.79 -11.39 -39.51
CA ILE A 240 30.14 -12.36 -38.63
C ILE A 240 30.09 -13.72 -39.35
N LYS A 241 30.76 -14.73 -38.80
CA LYS A 241 30.84 -16.07 -39.41
C LYS A 241 29.46 -16.71 -39.57
N ASP A 242 29.27 -17.45 -40.66
CA ASP A 242 27.97 -18.12 -40.95
C ASP A 242 27.50 -19.05 -39.83
N SER A 243 28.41 -19.69 -39.09
CA SER A 243 28.05 -20.52 -37.92
C SER A 243 27.38 -19.71 -36.81
N LEU A 244 27.80 -18.46 -36.59
CA LEU A 244 27.18 -17.55 -35.62
C LEU A 244 25.85 -17.02 -36.15
N VAL A 245 25.79 -16.69 -37.44
CA VAL A 245 24.54 -16.29 -38.11
C VAL A 245 23.48 -17.38 -37.98
N GLN A 246 23.86 -18.63 -38.26
CA GLN A 246 22.97 -19.78 -38.10
C GLN A 246 22.55 -19.97 -36.64
N GLY A 247 23.49 -19.84 -35.69
CA GLY A 247 23.16 -19.89 -34.26
C GLY A 247 22.15 -18.83 -33.81
N LEU A 248 22.23 -17.60 -34.36
CA LEU A 248 21.25 -16.55 -34.09
C LEU A 248 19.88 -16.84 -34.72
N LEU A 249 19.86 -17.42 -35.93
CA LEU A 249 18.62 -17.82 -36.61
C LEU A 249 17.89 -18.97 -35.89
N ASP A 250 18.65 -19.89 -35.29
CA ASP A 250 18.11 -21.08 -34.62
C ASP A 250 17.75 -20.82 -33.13
N SER A 251 18.15 -19.68 -32.57
CA SER A 251 17.95 -19.36 -31.15
C SER A 251 16.50 -19.02 -30.83
N ALA A 252 15.94 -19.65 -29.80
CA ALA A 252 14.62 -19.30 -29.27
C ALA A 252 14.61 -17.96 -28.50
N TYR A 253 15.78 -17.45 -28.13
CA TYR A 253 15.93 -16.19 -27.39
C TYR A 253 16.08 -14.97 -28.29
N VAL A 254 16.20 -15.17 -29.60
CA VAL A 254 16.37 -14.11 -30.59
C VAL A 254 15.03 -13.81 -31.24
N ASP A 255 14.54 -12.59 -31.10
CA ASP A 255 13.35 -12.08 -31.78
C ASP A 255 13.71 -10.84 -32.61
N ARG A 256 12.94 -10.57 -33.66
CA ARG A 256 13.14 -9.42 -34.57
C ARG A 256 14.59 -9.26 -35.03
N LEU A 257 15.22 -10.36 -35.42
CA LEU A 257 16.59 -10.38 -35.92
C LEU A 257 16.70 -9.55 -37.20
N LYS A 258 17.66 -8.63 -37.22
CA LYS A 258 18.01 -7.75 -38.32
C LYS A 258 19.44 -8.03 -38.71
N MET A 259 19.65 -8.32 -39.98
CA MET A 259 20.97 -8.61 -40.53
C MET A 259 21.09 -8.00 -41.90
N ASP A 260 22.31 -7.58 -42.21
CA ASP A 260 22.69 -7.21 -43.57
C ASP A 260 23.99 -7.91 -43.98
N VAL A 261 24.18 -8.01 -45.29
CA VAL A 261 25.43 -8.39 -45.94
C VAL A 261 25.71 -7.40 -47.06
N ARG A 262 26.91 -6.81 -47.07
CA ARG A 262 27.28 -5.82 -48.07
C ARG A 262 28.17 -6.42 -49.15
N LEU A 263 27.84 -6.10 -50.40
CA LEU A 263 28.54 -6.51 -51.61
C LEU A 263 28.82 -5.31 -52.52
N LYS A 264 29.59 -5.56 -53.58
CA LYS A 264 29.67 -4.70 -54.75
C LYS A 264 28.88 -5.31 -55.90
N ALA A 265 28.33 -4.45 -56.75
CA ALA A 265 27.68 -4.89 -57.97
C ALA A 265 28.00 -3.98 -59.17
N GLY A 266 27.96 -4.58 -60.35
CA GLY A 266 27.90 -3.90 -61.64
C GLY A 266 26.66 -4.32 -62.41
N ILE A 267 26.20 -3.48 -63.34
CA ILE A 267 25.02 -3.78 -64.18
C ILE A 267 25.48 -4.44 -65.48
N ASP A 268 24.80 -5.51 -65.88
CA ASP A 268 24.98 -6.31 -67.11
C ASP A 268 26.33 -7.04 -67.23
N ARG A 269 27.45 -6.34 -67.04
CA ARG A 269 28.81 -6.90 -67.09
C ARG A 269 29.79 -6.08 -66.28
N VAL A 270 30.77 -6.78 -65.70
CA VAL A 270 31.97 -6.17 -65.09
C VAL A 270 33.18 -6.60 -65.91
N ILE A 271 33.95 -5.64 -66.41
CA ILE A 271 35.13 -5.90 -67.25
C ILE A 271 36.37 -5.84 -66.34
N PRO A 272 37.16 -6.93 -66.24
CA PRO A 272 38.40 -6.91 -65.45
C PRO A 272 39.35 -5.80 -65.90
N GLY A 273 39.75 -4.93 -64.98
CA GLY A 273 40.58 -3.74 -65.25
C GLY A 273 39.79 -2.43 -65.44
N GLU A 274 38.49 -2.50 -65.73
CA GLU A 274 37.58 -1.35 -65.78
C GLU A 274 36.73 -1.29 -64.50
N TRP A 275 37.39 -1.10 -63.35
CA TRP A 275 36.75 -1.14 -62.03
C TRP A 275 35.63 -0.09 -61.83
N HIS A 276 35.53 0.93 -62.69
CA HIS A 276 34.39 1.85 -62.72
C HIS A 276 33.06 1.17 -63.08
N THR A 277 33.09 -0.05 -63.66
CA THR A 277 31.89 -0.87 -63.93
C THR A 277 31.38 -1.57 -62.65
N LEU A 278 32.20 -1.69 -61.61
CA LEU A 278 31.87 -2.23 -60.30
C LEU A 278 31.62 -1.09 -59.30
N ASN A 279 30.58 -0.29 -59.57
CA ASN A 279 30.35 0.98 -58.90
C ASN A 279 29.10 1.04 -58.02
N LEU A 280 28.31 -0.05 -57.93
CA LEU A 280 27.14 -0.10 -57.07
C LEU A 280 27.45 -0.76 -55.73
N PHE A 281 26.83 -0.26 -54.66
CA PHE A 281 26.70 -0.97 -53.40
C PHE A 281 25.42 -1.80 -53.40
N LEU A 282 25.55 -3.09 -53.12
CA LEU A 282 24.44 -4.04 -53.03
C LEU A 282 24.38 -4.53 -51.59
N ASP A 283 23.25 -4.36 -50.92
CA ASP A 283 23.04 -4.90 -49.57
C ASP A 283 21.97 -6.00 -49.59
N GLY A 284 22.31 -7.17 -49.06
CA GLY A 284 21.34 -8.22 -48.76
C GLY A 284 20.78 -8.01 -47.36
N VAL A 285 19.47 -7.86 -47.21
CA VAL A 285 18.81 -7.61 -45.91
C VAL A 285 17.67 -8.59 -45.66
N ASN A 286 17.45 -8.96 -44.40
CA ASN A 286 16.43 -9.96 -44.04
C ASN A 286 15.06 -9.35 -43.68
N GLY A 287 14.95 -8.02 -43.70
CA GLY A 287 13.74 -7.28 -43.38
C GLY A 287 13.92 -5.79 -43.62
N ILE A 288 12.81 -5.07 -43.73
CA ILE A 288 12.82 -3.64 -44.03
C ILE A 288 13.45 -2.83 -42.88
N GLU A 289 13.31 -3.33 -41.66
CA GLU A 289 13.83 -2.71 -40.45
C GLU A 289 15.37 -2.74 -40.35
N ALA A 290 16.03 -3.56 -41.19
CA ALA A 290 17.48 -3.56 -41.33
C ALA A 290 18.00 -2.40 -42.21
N MET A 291 17.13 -1.75 -42.98
CA MET A 291 17.49 -0.69 -43.94
C MET A 291 17.58 0.70 -43.29
N GLY A 292 17.86 0.80 -41.99
CA GLY A 292 18.23 2.05 -41.31
C GLY A 292 17.30 3.25 -41.56
N GLY A 293 16.17 3.32 -40.84
CA GLY A 293 15.29 4.49 -40.86
C GLY A 293 14.38 4.61 -42.09
N ILE A 294 14.38 3.59 -42.96
CA ILE A 294 13.39 3.41 -44.03
C ILE A 294 12.21 2.60 -43.49
N GLU A 295 10.99 3.11 -43.70
CA GLU A 295 9.74 2.43 -43.39
C GLU A 295 9.11 1.87 -44.67
N GLU A 296 8.17 0.93 -44.53
CA GLU A 296 7.48 0.33 -45.68
C GLU A 296 6.73 1.34 -46.54
N SER A 297 6.18 2.38 -45.91
CA SER A 297 5.50 3.48 -46.61
C SER A 297 6.42 4.36 -47.46
N ASP A 298 7.73 4.29 -47.25
CA ASP A 298 8.71 5.05 -48.04
C ASP A 298 9.03 4.37 -49.37
N VAL A 299 8.80 3.06 -49.45
CA VAL A 299 9.08 2.28 -50.64
C VAL A 299 7.89 2.34 -51.58
N VAL A 300 8.15 2.68 -52.84
CA VAL A 300 7.15 2.59 -53.90
C VAL A 300 7.22 1.19 -54.49
N TRP A 301 6.18 0.40 -54.27
CA TRP A 301 6.12 -1.01 -54.62
C TRP A 301 5.50 -1.29 -55.99
N ASN A 302 5.96 -2.35 -56.65
CA ASN A 302 5.30 -2.96 -57.79
C ASN A 302 3.97 -3.61 -57.35
N ALA A 303 3.05 -3.82 -58.29
CA ALA A 303 1.76 -4.43 -58.00
C ALA A 303 1.93 -5.84 -57.40
N GLY A 304 1.47 -6.01 -56.15
CA GLY A 304 1.55 -7.29 -55.44
C GLY A 304 2.88 -7.56 -54.74
N ALA A 305 3.78 -6.57 -54.65
CA ALA A 305 4.98 -6.63 -53.83
C ALA A 305 4.82 -5.80 -52.54
N ASP A 306 5.49 -6.24 -51.48
CA ASP A 306 5.55 -5.57 -50.18
C ASP A 306 6.87 -5.95 -49.46
N ALA A 307 7.05 -5.52 -48.21
CA ALA A 307 8.29 -5.78 -47.46
C ALA A 307 8.62 -7.27 -47.25
N SER A 308 7.65 -8.19 -47.42
CA SER A 308 7.85 -9.63 -47.23
C SER A 308 8.86 -10.23 -48.22
N ILE A 309 9.12 -9.57 -49.36
CA ILE A 309 10.13 -10.05 -50.32
C ILE A 309 11.52 -10.21 -49.68
N LEU A 310 11.84 -9.38 -48.67
CA LEU A 310 13.13 -9.37 -47.99
C LEU A 310 13.31 -10.53 -47.00
N GLN A 311 12.21 -11.15 -46.57
CA GLN A 311 12.23 -12.34 -45.70
C GLN A 311 12.48 -13.64 -46.50
N GLY A 312 12.23 -13.60 -47.80
CA GLY A 312 12.38 -14.73 -48.70
C GLY A 312 13.79 -14.88 -49.30
N SER A 313 13.87 -15.69 -50.34
CA SER A 313 15.06 -15.85 -51.19
C SER A 313 14.76 -15.56 -52.66
N GLU A 314 13.66 -14.86 -52.93
CA GLU A 314 13.23 -14.53 -54.29
C GLU A 314 14.22 -13.56 -54.94
N ALA A 315 14.42 -13.70 -56.25
CA ALA A 315 15.24 -12.79 -57.06
C ALA A 315 14.47 -11.48 -57.36
N LYS A 316 14.14 -10.74 -56.30
CA LYS A 316 13.53 -9.41 -56.34
C LYS A 316 14.44 -8.40 -55.68
N CYS A 317 14.40 -7.14 -56.13
CA CYS A 317 15.21 -6.09 -55.55
C CYS A 317 14.44 -4.79 -55.33
N ILE A 318 14.93 -4.00 -54.38
CA ILE A 318 14.55 -2.61 -54.18
C ILE A 318 15.74 -1.76 -54.61
N VAL A 319 15.53 -0.78 -55.49
CA VAL A 319 16.62 0.05 -56.00
C VAL A 319 16.53 1.47 -55.47
N SER A 320 17.65 2.17 -55.39
CA SER A 320 17.65 3.58 -55.02
C SER A 320 16.91 4.40 -56.08
N LYS A 321 16.15 5.41 -55.64
CA LYS A 321 15.40 6.30 -56.54
C LYS A 321 16.30 6.97 -57.59
N GLU A 322 17.49 7.41 -57.18
CA GLU A 322 18.46 8.00 -58.11
C GLU A 322 18.91 7.01 -59.19
N LEU A 323 19.19 5.76 -58.82
CA LEU A 323 19.56 4.73 -59.78
C LEU A 323 18.40 4.41 -60.72
N PHE A 324 17.19 4.27 -60.17
CA PHE A 324 15.95 4.01 -60.89
C PHE A 324 15.69 5.08 -61.96
N ASP A 325 15.71 6.36 -61.56
CA ASP A 325 15.48 7.50 -62.44
C ASP A 325 16.57 7.63 -63.50
N ARG A 326 17.86 7.48 -63.11
CA ARG A 326 19.01 7.60 -64.01
C ARG A 326 19.00 6.54 -65.11
N LYS A 327 18.53 5.33 -64.79
CA LYS A 327 18.45 4.22 -65.75
C LYS A 327 17.15 4.20 -66.54
N GLY A 328 16.14 4.97 -66.13
CA GLY A 328 14.83 5.01 -66.78
C GLY A 328 14.06 3.70 -66.63
N TRP A 329 14.28 2.98 -65.51
CA TRP A 329 13.62 1.72 -65.23
C TRP A 329 12.15 1.91 -64.85
N LYS A 330 11.40 0.81 -64.95
CA LYS A 330 10.02 0.67 -64.49
C LYS A 330 9.94 -0.47 -63.48
N LEU A 331 8.92 -0.40 -62.62
CA LEU A 331 8.61 -1.50 -61.71
C LEU A 331 8.26 -2.76 -62.52
N GLY A 332 8.83 -3.90 -62.13
CA GLY A 332 8.75 -5.17 -62.86
C GLY A 332 9.80 -5.38 -63.95
N ASP A 333 10.64 -4.38 -64.24
CA ASP A 333 11.78 -4.58 -65.14
C ASP A 333 12.79 -5.55 -64.51
N GLN A 334 13.53 -6.28 -65.35
CA GLN A 334 14.61 -7.16 -64.92
C GLN A 334 15.95 -6.42 -65.00
N VAL A 335 16.78 -6.59 -63.96
CA VAL A 335 18.14 -6.04 -63.90
C VAL A 335 19.14 -7.16 -63.65
N THR A 336 20.15 -7.26 -64.52
CA THR A 336 21.25 -8.21 -64.34
C THR A 336 22.35 -7.55 -63.50
N LEU A 337 22.64 -8.14 -62.33
CA LEU A 337 23.64 -7.65 -61.39
C LEU A 337 24.81 -8.65 -61.29
N CYS A 338 25.99 -8.20 -61.70
CA CYS A 338 27.25 -8.92 -61.50
C CYS A 338 27.75 -8.65 -60.07
N GLN A 339 27.53 -9.59 -59.16
CA GLN A 339 27.83 -9.44 -57.73
C GLN A 339 29.26 -9.81 -57.41
N TRP A 340 29.85 -9.07 -56.47
CA TRP A 340 31.20 -9.25 -55.96
C TRP A 340 31.18 -9.20 -54.45
N TYR A 341 31.78 -10.19 -53.81
CA TYR A 341 31.83 -10.28 -52.36
C TYR A 341 33.13 -9.72 -51.81
N TYR A 342 33.09 -9.20 -50.58
CA TYR A 342 34.30 -8.81 -49.86
C TYR A 342 34.89 -10.00 -49.12
N TYR A 343 36.21 -10.10 -49.14
CA TYR A 343 36.96 -11.06 -48.33
C TYR A 343 38.24 -10.45 -47.79
N ARG A 344 38.87 -11.18 -46.87
CA ARG A 344 40.13 -10.79 -46.22
C ARG A 344 41.12 -11.93 -46.36
N LYS A 345 42.36 -11.61 -46.74
CA LYS A 345 43.45 -12.59 -46.85
C LYS A 345 43.94 -13.06 -45.49
N ASP A 346 43.86 -12.20 -44.49
CA ASP A 346 44.20 -12.48 -43.10
C ASP A 346 43.14 -11.85 -42.19
N GLU A 347 42.46 -12.68 -41.39
CA GLU A 347 41.38 -12.24 -40.50
C GLU A 347 41.85 -11.26 -39.41
N ARG A 348 43.16 -11.07 -39.21
CA ARG A 348 43.72 -10.13 -38.23
C ARG A 348 43.70 -8.68 -38.69
N TYR A 349 43.56 -8.44 -39.98
CA TYR A 349 43.60 -7.10 -40.57
C TYR A 349 42.26 -6.75 -41.22
N ALA A 350 41.99 -5.45 -41.34
CA ALA A 350 40.78 -4.91 -41.96
C ALA A 350 40.90 -4.69 -43.48
N GLU A 351 42.01 -5.09 -44.10
CA GLU A 351 42.20 -4.92 -45.55
C GLU A 351 41.23 -5.80 -46.32
N LEU A 352 40.38 -5.16 -47.14
CA LEU A 352 39.33 -5.82 -47.91
C LEU A 352 39.77 -6.00 -49.36
N PHE A 353 39.52 -7.20 -49.88
CA PHE A 353 39.60 -7.53 -51.29
C PHE A 353 38.20 -7.87 -51.78
N ALA A 354 37.99 -7.83 -53.09
CA ALA A 354 36.72 -8.21 -53.69
C ALA A 354 36.97 -9.20 -54.83
N ASP A 355 36.20 -10.28 -54.86
CA ASP A 355 36.19 -11.27 -55.94
C ASP A 355 34.76 -11.47 -56.47
N PRO A 356 34.59 -11.95 -57.71
CA PRO A 356 33.28 -12.24 -58.27
C PRO A 356 32.54 -13.29 -57.42
N LEU A 357 31.25 -13.06 -57.16
CA LEU A 357 30.35 -14.02 -56.53
C LEU A 357 29.52 -14.73 -57.61
N GLN A 358 28.50 -14.05 -58.13
CA GLN A 358 27.60 -14.58 -59.15
C GLN A 358 26.96 -13.44 -59.94
N THR A 359 26.52 -13.71 -61.17
CA THR A 359 25.67 -12.80 -61.93
C THR A 359 24.23 -13.27 -61.82
N VAL A 360 23.36 -12.42 -61.28
CA VAL A 360 21.96 -12.76 -60.98
C VAL A 360 21.04 -11.72 -61.59
N GLU A 361 19.94 -12.17 -62.18
CA GLU A 361 18.86 -11.32 -62.69
C GLU A 361 17.80 -11.12 -61.60
N TYR A 362 17.49 -9.86 -61.30
CA TYR A 362 16.49 -9.49 -60.30
C TYR A 362 15.33 -8.71 -60.94
N GLU A 363 14.11 -9.00 -60.50
CA GLU A 363 12.95 -8.14 -60.78
C GLU A 363 12.96 -6.92 -59.86
N ILE A 364 12.80 -5.71 -60.43
CA ILE A 364 12.65 -4.49 -59.65
C ILE A 364 11.26 -4.45 -59.02
N ALA A 365 11.18 -4.89 -57.77
CA ALA A 365 9.95 -4.95 -56.99
C ALA A 365 9.59 -3.62 -56.32
N GLY A 366 10.57 -2.73 -56.13
CA GLY A 366 10.32 -1.40 -55.58
C GLY A 366 11.48 -0.43 -55.77
N TYR A 367 11.25 0.83 -55.45
CA TYR A 367 12.32 1.83 -55.30
C TYR A 367 12.09 2.74 -54.10
N VAL A 368 13.17 3.30 -53.56
CA VAL A 368 13.11 4.18 -52.38
C VAL A 368 14.23 5.22 -52.41
N ASP A 369 14.00 6.39 -51.81
CA ASP A 369 15.03 7.39 -51.60
C ASP A 369 15.94 6.99 -50.42
N MET A 370 17.10 6.43 -50.75
CA MET A 370 18.08 5.95 -49.76
C MET A 370 19.03 7.05 -49.27
N ARG A 371 19.13 8.20 -49.94
CA ARG A 371 20.10 9.26 -49.60
C ARG A 371 19.54 10.29 -48.62
N GLY A 372 18.24 10.56 -48.66
CA GLY A 372 17.61 11.55 -47.76
C GLY A 372 17.53 11.13 -46.29
N ARG A 373 17.66 9.84 -45.99
CA ARG A 373 17.47 9.29 -44.62
C ARG A 373 18.74 8.79 -43.93
N TRP A 374 19.79 8.43 -44.67
CA TRP A 374 21.12 8.14 -44.12
C TRP A 374 21.87 9.45 -43.85
N ASN A 375 21.55 10.13 -42.75
CA ASN A 375 22.15 11.42 -42.37
C ASN A 375 23.50 11.29 -41.65
N ASP A 376 24.09 10.08 -41.65
CA ASP A 376 25.39 9.82 -41.02
C ASP A 376 26.51 10.09 -42.04
N GLN A 377 27.38 11.06 -41.75
CA GLN A 377 28.38 11.62 -42.68
C GLN A 377 29.39 10.60 -43.23
N PHE A 378 29.37 9.34 -42.75
CA PHE A 378 30.36 8.31 -43.03
C PHE A 378 29.78 7.00 -43.59
N ALA A 379 28.46 6.85 -43.72
CA ALA A 379 27.84 5.65 -44.25
C ALA A 379 27.45 5.82 -45.73
N VAL A 380 28.02 5.00 -46.61
CA VAL A 380 27.59 4.97 -48.02
C VAL A 380 26.29 4.16 -48.11
N PRO A 381 25.17 4.76 -48.57
CA PRO A 381 23.91 4.07 -48.72
C PRO A 381 24.00 3.03 -49.84
N PRO A 382 23.23 1.93 -49.76
CA PRO A 382 23.15 0.98 -50.86
C PRO A 382 22.53 1.64 -52.10
N ASP A 383 22.85 1.09 -53.27
CA ASP A 383 22.19 1.42 -54.53
C ASP A 383 21.10 0.40 -54.86
N VAL A 384 21.27 -0.84 -54.40
CA VAL A 384 20.34 -1.95 -54.60
C VAL A 384 20.26 -2.77 -53.32
N ILE A 385 19.05 -3.17 -52.96
CA ILE A 385 18.74 -4.02 -51.81
C ILE A 385 18.10 -5.30 -52.31
N VAL A 386 18.57 -6.43 -51.81
CA VAL A 386 18.07 -7.78 -52.15
C VAL A 386 17.80 -8.59 -50.88
N PRO A 387 17.07 -9.71 -50.96
CA PRO A 387 16.84 -10.54 -49.78
C PRO A 387 18.14 -11.20 -49.27
N PHE A 388 18.36 -11.13 -47.96
CA PHE A 388 19.56 -11.67 -47.31
C PHE A 388 19.75 -13.16 -47.58
N HIS A 389 18.66 -13.93 -47.54
CA HIS A 389 18.72 -15.38 -47.79
C HIS A 389 19.05 -15.69 -49.25
N ALA A 390 18.66 -14.84 -50.22
CA ALA A 390 19.06 -15.02 -51.61
C ALA A 390 20.57 -14.92 -51.76
N VAL A 391 21.18 -13.88 -51.16
CA VAL A 391 22.65 -13.72 -51.17
C VAL A 391 23.33 -14.87 -50.44
N ARG A 392 22.87 -15.23 -49.24
CA ARG A 392 23.45 -16.33 -48.46
C ARG A 392 23.42 -17.66 -49.22
N ASN A 393 22.34 -17.94 -49.95
CA ASN A 393 22.22 -19.13 -50.80
C ASN A 393 23.26 -19.11 -51.94
N THR A 394 23.46 -17.97 -52.59
CA THR A 394 24.50 -17.82 -53.63
C THR A 394 25.90 -18.16 -53.10
N TYR A 395 26.27 -17.70 -51.89
CA TYR A 395 27.54 -18.08 -51.28
C TYR A 395 27.65 -19.60 -51.07
N ALA A 396 26.57 -20.24 -50.62
CA ALA A 396 26.54 -21.69 -50.41
C ALA A 396 26.65 -22.48 -51.73
N GLU A 397 25.99 -22.01 -52.80
CA GLU A 397 26.05 -22.60 -54.14
C GLU A 397 27.46 -22.56 -54.74
N GLU A 398 28.17 -21.44 -54.56
CA GLU A 398 29.54 -21.25 -55.05
C GLU A 398 30.60 -21.87 -54.11
N GLY A 399 30.19 -22.43 -52.96
CA GLY A 399 31.11 -23.01 -51.98
C GLY A 399 32.02 -21.99 -51.29
N ILE A 400 31.57 -20.73 -51.21
CA ILE A 400 32.31 -19.60 -50.63
C ILE A 400 31.84 -19.37 -49.19
N PRO A 401 32.74 -19.18 -48.21
CA PRO A 401 32.35 -18.86 -46.83
C PRO A 401 31.55 -17.55 -46.73
N PHE A 402 30.35 -17.63 -46.14
CA PHE A 402 29.48 -16.48 -45.92
C PHE A 402 29.84 -15.71 -44.65
N PHE A 403 29.68 -14.38 -44.70
CA PHE A 403 29.78 -13.50 -43.55
C PHE A 403 28.69 -12.42 -43.58
N ALA A 404 27.97 -12.26 -42.48
CA ALA A 404 27.07 -11.13 -42.31
C ALA A 404 27.86 -9.87 -41.93
N SER A 405 27.41 -8.72 -42.43
CA SER A 405 27.99 -7.39 -42.24
C SER A 405 27.47 -6.68 -40.99
N SER A 406 26.29 -7.04 -40.50
CA SER A 406 25.80 -6.69 -39.16
C SER A 406 24.78 -7.72 -38.67
N ALA A 407 24.55 -7.73 -37.36
CA ALA A 407 23.43 -8.45 -36.75
C ALA A 407 22.97 -7.71 -35.48
N ALA A 408 21.67 -7.43 -35.39
CA ALA A 408 21.03 -6.83 -34.22
C ALA A 408 19.65 -7.47 -34.00
N PHE A 409 19.23 -7.60 -32.75
CA PHE A 409 17.97 -8.28 -32.42
C PHE A 409 17.43 -7.81 -31.07
N GLN A 410 16.18 -8.17 -30.82
CA GLN A 410 15.56 -8.05 -29.50
C GLN A 410 15.58 -9.42 -28.81
N VAL A 411 15.85 -9.45 -27.51
CA VAL A 411 15.78 -10.69 -26.73
C VAL A 411 14.31 -11.04 -26.50
N SER A 412 13.89 -12.25 -26.89
CA SER A 412 12.49 -12.70 -26.85
C SER A 412 11.95 -12.82 -25.41
N ASP A 413 12.76 -13.36 -24.48
CA ASP A 413 12.44 -13.45 -23.06
C ASP A 413 13.54 -12.82 -22.20
N ALA A 414 13.36 -11.55 -21.88
CA ALA A 414 14.28 -10.80 -21.03
C ALA A 414 14.33 -11.32 -19.57
N LEU A 415 13.31 -12.04 -19.07
CA LEU A 415 13.35 -12.62 -17.72
C LEU A 415 14.31 -13.82 -17.63
N SER A 416 14.60 -14.45 -18.76
CA SER A 416 15.52 -15.59 -18.93
C SER A 416 16.91 -15.18 -19.44
N LEU A 417 17.33 -13.93 -19.18
CA LEU A 417 18.56 -13.34 -19.71
C LEU A 417 19.84 -14.15 -19.43
N ASN A 418 19.92 -14.83 -18.28
CA ASN A 418 21.06 -15.67 -17.94
C ASN A 418 21.17 -16.91 -18.86
N ALA A 419 20.04 -17.52 -19.20
CA ALA A 419 20.00 -18.65 -20.13
C ALA A 419 20.42 -18.20 -21.53
N PHE A 420 19.88 -17.07 -21.99
CA PHE A 420 20.27 -16.43 -23.24
C PHE A 420 21.79 -16.15 -23.29
N LYS A 421 22.35 -15.48 -22.28
CA LYS A 421 23.80 -15.16 -22.24
C LYS A 421 24.66 -16.41 -22.27
N GLN A 422 24.22 -17.50 -21.65
CA GLN A 422 24.92 -18.77 -21.67
C GLN A 422 24.88 -19.41 -23.06
N GLU A 423 23.72 -19.44 -23.72
CA GLU A 423 23.59 -19.93 -25.09
C GLU A 423 24.49 -19.16 -26.06
N MET A 424 24.48 -17.82 -25.99
CA MET A 424 25.33 -16.97 -26.84
C MET A 424 26.82 -17.28 -26.64
N LYS A 425 27.24 -17.54 -25.40
CA LYS A 425 28.61 -17.96 -25.09
C LYS A 425 28.93 -19.33 -25.67
N ASP A 426 27.99 -20.27 -25.61
CA ASP A 426 28.14 -21.62 -26.14
C ASP A 426 28.19 -21.63 -27.69
N LEU A 427 27.49 -20.70 -28.35
CA LEU A 427 27.61 -20.43 -29.79
C LEU A 427 28.97 -19.84 -30.18
N GLY A 428 29.69 -19.23 -29.22
CA GLY A 428 31.03 -18.68 -29.41
C GLY A 428 31.12 -17.15 -29.36
N PHE A 429 30.02 -16.44 -29.06
CA PHE A 429 30.08 -15.01 -28.79
C PHE A 429 30.85 -14.71 -27.51
N ARG A 430 31.53 -13.56 -27.51
CA ARG A 430 32.33 -13.09 -26.38
C ARG A 430 31.74 -11.82 -25.78
N SER A 431 32.11 -11.53 -24.55
CA SER A 431 31.86 -10.21 -23.96
C SER A 431 32.79 -9.18 -24.60
N VAL A 432 32.30 -7.96 -24.76
CA VAL A 432 33.08 -6.82 -25.25
C VAL A 432 34.24 -6.54 -24.29
N ALA A 433 35.44 -6.32 -24.83
CA ALA A 433 36.66 -5.97 -24.12
C ALA A 433 37.19 -4.61 -24.62
N PRO A 434 36.65 -3.47 -24.12
CA PRO A 434 36.95 -2.13 -24.66
C PRO A 434 38.43 -1.71 -24.54
N THR A 435 39.20 -2.40 -23.69
CA THR A 435 40.61 -2.10 -23.43
C THR A 435 41.57 -2.74 -24.43
N GLU A 436 41.11 -3.70 -25.22
CA GLU A 436 41.89 -4.35 -26.26
C GLU A 436 41.54 -3.70 -27.59
N LEU A 437 42.51 -3.12 -28.32
CA LEU A 437 42.24 -2.54 -29.62
C LEU A 437 42.01 -3.65 -30.65
N ASP A 438 40.82 -3.72 -31.24
CA ASP A 438 40.50 -4.72 -32.26
C ASP A 438 40.57 -4.11 -33.67
N GLN A 439 41.65 -4.43 -34.40
CA GLN A 439 41.80 -4.04 -35.81
C GLN A 439 41.19 -5.06 -36.77
N SER A 440 40.66 -6.17 -36.26
CA SER A 440 40.37 -7.38 -37.03
C SER A 440 38.95 -7.43 -37.60
N VAL A 441 38.13 -6.38 -37.46
CA VAL A 441 36.73 -6.24 -37.96
C VAL A 441 35.87 -7.50 -37.81
N ASN A 442 36.22 -8.38 -36.87
CA ASN A 442 35.60 -9.67 -36.66
C ASN A 442 34.38 -9.48 -35.78
N GLY A 443 33.21 -9.91 -36.26
CA GLY A 443 31.98 -9.86 -35.48
C GLY A 443 31.92 -11.01 -34.49
N VAL A 444 32.57 -10.85 -33.34
CA VAL A 444 32.73 -11.92 -32.33
C VAL A 444 32.20 -11.56 -30.96
N ALA A 445 31.99 -10.26 -30.69
CA ALA A 445 31.43 -9.83 -29.42
C ALA A 445 29.93 -9.60 -29.53
N LEU A 446 29.21 -9.87 -28.45
CA LEU A 446 27.79 -9.55 -28.32
C LEU A 446 27.63 -8.46 -27.27
N ASN A 447 27.03 -7.34 -27.68
CA ASN A 447 26.62 -6.29 -26.78
C ASN A 447 25.14 -6.46 -26.45
N VAL A 448 24.79 -6.43 -25.16
CA VAL A 448 23.42 -6.62 -24.67
C VAL A 448 23.07 -5.41 -23.81
N ASN A 449 22.10 -4.62 -24.26
CA ASN A 449 21.64 -3.42 -23.57
C ASN A 449 20.62 -3.80 -22.47
N ASP A 450 21.11 -4.39 -21.38
CA ASP A 450 20.28 -4.99 -20.33
C ASP A 450 20.34 -4.27 -18.97
N ALA A 451 21.24 -3.31 -18.77
CA ALA A 451 21.49 -2.71 -17.46
C ALA A 451 20.24 -2.08 -16.81
N ALA A 452 19.43 -1.37 -17.59
CA ALA A 452 18.18 -0.77 -17.10
C ALA A 452 17.13 -1.83 -16.75
N PHE A 453 17.06 -2.90 -17.55
CA PHE A 453 16.16 -4.03 -17.30
C PHE A 453 16.56 -4.79 -16.04
N ILE A 454 17.84 -5.18 -15.92
CA ILE A 454 18.38 -5.93 -14.78
C ILE A 454 18.16 -5.17 -13.48
N SER A 455 18.58 -3.90 -13.42
CA SER A 455 18.44 -3.09 -12.21
C SER A 455 16.97 -2.95 -11.76
N THR A 456 16.05 -2.76 -12.70
CA THR A 456 14.60 -2.67 -12.40
C THR A 456 14.03 -4.03 -11.96
N ALA A 457 14.37 -5.11 -12.66
CA ALA A 457 13.91 -6.47 -12.34
C ALA A 457 14.43 -6.93 -10.97
N GLU A 458 15.70 -6.67 -10.66
CA GLU A 458 16.31 -6.98 -9.37
C GLU A 458 15.63 -6.22 -8.24
N HIS A 459 15.37 -4.92 -8.42
CA HIS A 459 14.65 -4.13 -7.43
C HIS A 459 13.24 -4.69 -7.16
N LEU A 460 12.46 -4.98 -8.21
CA LEU A 460 11.12 -5.56 -8.06
C LEU A 460 11.16 -6.92 -7.35
N ARG A 461 12.08 -7.82 -7.75
CA ARG A 461 12.26 -9.12 -7.09
C ARG A 461 12.63 -8.97 -5.62
N GLN A 462 13.57 -8.10 -5.30
CA GLN A 462 13.97 -7.82 -3.92
C GLN A 462 12.79 -7.31 -3.08
N VAL A 463 11.96 -6.40 -3.61
CA VAL A 463 10.76 -5.93 -2.92
C VAL A 463 9.79 -7.08 -2.68
N ILE A 464 9.49 -7.90 -3.69
CA ILE A 464 8.57 -9.04 -3.58
C ILE A 464 9.07 -10.05 -2.53
N ASP A 465 10.34 -10.44 -2.61
CA ASP A 465 10.94 -11.43 -1.71
C ASP A 465 11.01 -10.92 -0.27
N THR A 466 11.41 -9.65 -0.10
CA THR A 466 11.45 -9.00 1.21
C THR A 466 10.06 -8.95 1.82
N VAL A 467 9.06 -8.46 1.08
CA VAL A 467 7.68 -8.38 1.56
C VAL A 467 7.19 -9.77 1.93
N ARG A 468 7.36 -10.78 1.08
CA ARG A 468 6.98 -12.19 1.35
C ARG A 468 7.63 -12.79 2.59
N ALA A 469 8.89 -12.47 2.86
CA ALA A 469 9.59 -12.95 4.05
C ALA A 469 8.91 -12.50 5.37
N PHE A 470 8.20 -11.36 5.35
CA PHE A 470 7.44 -10.85 6.51
C PHE A 470 6.07 -11.53 6.70
N PHE A 471 5.57 -12.26 5.70
CA PHE A 471 4.24 -12.87 5.73
C PHE A 471 3.96 -13.75 6.97
N PRO A 472 4.84 -14.70 7.37
CA PRO A 472 4.57 -15.54 8.55
C PRO A 472 4.49 -14.73 9.85
N PHE A 473 5.29 -13.67 9.99
CA PHE A 473 5.25 -12.79 11.16
C PHE A 473 3.92 -12.03 11.25
N LEU A 474 3.40 -11.59 10.11
CA LEU A 474 2.10 -10.94 10.04
C LEU A 474 0.96 -11.89 10.46
N LEU A 475 0.99 -13.16 10.04
CA LEU A 475 0.00 -14.16 10.47
C LEU A 475 0.06 -14.41 11.99
N ILE A 476 1.26 -14.53 12.56
CA ILE A 476 1.45 -14.68 14.01
C ILE A 476 0.91 -13.45 14.75
N LEU A 477 1.16 -12.25 14.23
CA LEU A 477 0.62 -11.01 14.78
C LEU A 477 -0.91 -11.03 14.79
N ILE A 478 -1.55 -11.47 13.70
CA ILE A 478 -3.02 -11.58 13.62
C ILE A 478 -3.56 -12.57 14.66
N VAL A 479 -2.91 -13.73 14.85
CA VAL A 479 -3.27 -14.68 15.92
C VAL A 479 -3.15 -14.02 17.30
N GLY A 480 -2.05 -13.30 17.55
CA GLY A 480 -1.82 -12.60 18.81
C GLY A 480 -2.85 -11.50 19.08
N VAL A 481 -3.22 -10.73 18.06
CA VAL A 481 -4.27 -9.70 18.12
C VAL A 481 -5.62 -10.35 18.44
N GLY A 482 -6.00 -11.43 17.75
CA GLY A 482 -7.24 -12.16 18.05
C GLY A 482 -7.28 -12.73 19.47
N TYR A 483 -6.17 -13.32 19.94
CA TYR A 483 -6.03 -13.78 21.31
C TYR A 483 -6.22 -12.64 22.33
N LEU A 484 -5.53 -11.51 22.15
CA LEU A 484 -5.60 -10.36 23.07
C LEU A 484 -7.00 -9.75 23.11
N ILE A 485 -7.60 -9.49 21.95
CA ILE A 485 -8.94 -8.89 21.87
C ILE A 485 -9.96 -9.81 22.56
N THR A 486 -9.93 -11.11 22.26
CA THR A 486 -10.84 -12.08 22.88
C THR A 486 -10.64 -12.19 24.39
N LEU A 487 -9.39 -12.19 24.86
CA LEU A 487 -9.10 -12.23 26.28
C LEU A 487 -9.67 -11.01 27.02
N LEU A 488 -9.57 -9.81 26.44
CA LEU A 488 -10.11 -8.58 27.04
C LEU A 488 -11.64 -8.53 27.03
N LEU A 489 -12.27 -8.98 25.94
CA LEU A 489 -13.73 -9.04 25.84
C LEU A 489 -14.30 -10.00 26.87
N LEU A 490 -13.74 -11.20 26.95
CA LEU A 490 -14.25 -12.28 27.79
C LEU A 490 -13.84 -12.15 29.26
N GLN A 491 -12.75 -11.44 29.58
CA GLN A 491 -12.43 -11.09 30.97
C GLN A 491 -13.58 -10.36 31.66
N SER A 492 -14.23 -9.43 30.95
CA SER A 492 -15.41 -8.72 31.49
C SER A 492 -16.66 -9.59 31.64
N ARG A 493 -16.65 -10.82 31.10
CA ARG A 493 -17.77 -11.78 31.13
C ARG A 493 -17.44 -13.04 31.93
N LYS A 494 -16.35 -13.06 32.69
CA LYS A 494 -15.94 -14.22 33.54
C LYS A 494 -17.05 -14.69 34.49
N LYS A 495 -17.81 -13.75 35.06
CA LYS A 495 -18.95 -14.06 35.92
C LYS A 495 -20.07 -14.78 35.17
N GLU A 496 -20.37 -14.38 33.93
CA GLU A 496 -21.37 -15.06 33.10
C GLU A 496 -20.92 -16.49 32.79
N MET A 497 -19.63 -16.70 32.48
CA MET A 497 -19.05 -18.03 32.29
C MET A 497 -19.18 -18.91 33.53
N ALA A 498 -18.90 -18.35 34.72
CA ALA A 498 -19.00 -19.06 35.98
C ALA A 498 -20.45 -19.42 36.31
N LEU A 499 -21.41 -18.51 36.06
CA LEU A 499 -22.84 -18.74 36.24
C LEU A 499 -23.36 -19.84 35.29
N LEU A 500 -22.97 -19.81 34.02
CA LEU A 500 -23.35 -20.87 33.06
C LEU A 500 -22.81 -22.23 33.49
N ARG A 501 -21.58 -22.28 34.02
CA ARG A 501 -20.99 -23.51 34.57
C ARG A 501 -21.68 -23.95 35.86
N SER A 502 -22.16 -23.04 36.72
CA SER A 502 -22.92 -23.40 37.92
C SER A 502 -24.33 -23.92 37.62
N ILE A 503 -24.91 -23.53 36.48
CA ILE A 503 -26.20 -24.05 35.97
C ILE A 503 -26.04 -25.47 35.38
N GLY A 504 -24.80 -25.99 35.27
CA GLY A 504 -24.51 -27.36 34.87
C GLY A 504 -23.95 -27.52 33.46
N LEU A 505 -23.64 -26.42 32.76
CA LEU A 505 -22.95 -26.52 31.47
C LEU A 505 -21.52 -27.03 31.66
N ASN A 506 -21.14 -28.03 30.87
CA ASN A 506 -19.76 -28.52 30.85
C ASN A 506 -18.82 -27.49 30.17
N ARG A 507 -17.50 -27.65 30.37
CA ARG A 507 -16.50 -26.69 29.85
C ARG A 507 -16.59 -26.51 28.32
N TYR A 508 -16.87 -27.58 27.58
CA TYR A 508 -16.96 -27.56 26.13
C TYR A 508 -18.25 -26.88 25.61
N GLN A 509 -19.38 -27.08 26.29
CA GLN A 509 -20.63 -26.39 25.98
C GLN A 509 -20.50 -24.88 26.23
N CYS A 510 -19.84 -24.49 27.32
CA CYS A 510 -19.52 -23.10 27.61
C CYS A 510 -18.58 -22.52 26.52
N PHE A 511 -17.51 -23.24 26.17
CA PHE A 511 -16.62 -22.87 25.05
C PHE A 511 -17.40 -22.58 23.77
N ARG A 512 -18.29 -23.49 23.35
CA ARG A 512 -19.06 -23.35 22.10
C ARG A 512 -19.92 -22.09 22.07
N VAL A 513 -20.57 -21.74 23.18
CA VAL A 513 -21.44 -20.55 23.24
C VAL A 513 -20.62 -19.28 22.97
N PHE A 514 -19.51 -19.10 23.69
CA PHE A 514 -18.67 -17.91 23.51
C PHE A 514 -17.86 -17.93 22.22
N PHE A 515 -17.47 -19.11 21.73
CA PHE A 515 -16.81 -19.27 20.43
C PHE A 515 -17.72 -18.82 19.28
N VAL A 516 -18.99 -19.22 19.28
CA VAL A 516 -19.95 -18.80 18.24
C VAL A 516 -20.21 -17.29 18.30
N ASP A 517 -20.29 -16.72 19.49
CA ASP A 517 -20.43 -15.27 19.68
C ASP A 517 -19.24 -14.50 19.06
N GLN A 518 -18.00 -14.96 19.32
CA GLN A 518 -16.81 -14.36 18.70
C GLN A 518 -16.74 -14.62 17.19
N LEU A 519 -17.15 -15.81 16.73
CA LEU A 519 -17.17 -16.15 15.30
C LEU A 519 -18.07 -15.20 14.51
N ILE A 520 -19.24 -14.85 15.03
CA ILE A 520 -20.17 -13.91 14.37
C ILE A 520 -19.53 -12.51 14.25
N LEU A 521 -18.86 -12.03 15.29
CA LEU A 521 -18.18 -10.74 15.27
C LEU A 521 -17.05 -10.72 14.23
N VAL A 522 -16.21 -11.75 14.24
CA VAL A 522 -15.09 -11.88 13.29
C VAL A 522 -15.59 -11.98 11.86
N ILE A 523 -16.61 -12.80 11.57
CA ILE A 523 -17.19 -12.89 10.22
C ILE A 523 -17.72 -11.53 9.78
N THR A 524 -18.42 -10.81 10.66
CA THR A 524 -18.96 -9.47 10.35
C THR A 524 -17.84 -8.48 10.03
N GLY A 525 -16.78 -8.46 10.85
CA GLY A 525 -15.60 -7.62 10.63
C GLY A 525 -14.83 -7.97 9.37
N VAL A 526 -14.65 -9.27 9.09
CA VAL A 526 -13.99 -9.78 7.88
C VAL A 526 -14.77 -9.41 6.62
N VAL A 527 -16.09 -9.58 6.61
CA VAL A 527 -16.93 -9.22 5.47
C VAL A 527 -16.90 -7.70 5.26
N ALA A 528 -17.12 -6.91 6.32
CA ALA A 528 -17.09 -5.45 6.23
C ALA A 528 -15.72 -4.93 5.77
N GLY A 529 -14.63 -5.50 6.29
CA GLY A 529 -13.25 -5.15 5.93
C GLY A 529 -12.92 -5.52 4.50
N SER A 530 -13.35 -6.70 4.05
CA SER A 530 -13.13 -7.13 2.66
C SER A 530 -13.86 -6.22 1.68
N VAL A 531 -15.13 -5.88 1.97
CA VAL A 531 -15.92 -4.94 1.15
C VAL A 531 -15.26 -3.56 1.12
N LEU A 532 -14.88 -3.02 2.27
CA LEU A 532 -14.21 -1.71 2.35
C LEU A 532 -12.90 -1.70 1.55
N SER A 533 -12.10 -2.76 1.66
CA SER A 533 -10.82 -2.88 0.96
C SER A 533 -11.00 -2.88 -0.55
N VAL A 534 -11.99 -3.62 -1.05
CA VAL A 534 -12.32 -3.68 -2.48
C VAL A 534 -12.82 -2.32 -2.98
N LEU A 535 -13.70 -1.64 -2.22
CA LEU A 535 -14.20 -0.32 -2.59
C LEU A 535 -13.11 0.74 -2.68
N ILE A 536 -12.11 0.69 -1.80
CA ILE A 536 -11.02 1.67 -1.77
C ILE A 536 -9.97 1.37 -2.84
N GLN A 537 -9.57 0.10 -2.97
CA GLN A 537 -8.42 -0.26 -3.80
C GLN A 537 -8.80 -0.60 -5.24
N GLY A 538 -10.09 -0.83 -5.52
CA GLY A 538 -10.58 -1.19 -6.85
C GLY A 538 -10.06 -2.54 -7.36
N ASN A 539 -9.36 -3.32 -6.52
CA ASN A 539 -8.75 -4.58 -6.90
C ASN A 539 -9.68 -5.75 -6.54
N TYR A 540 -10.55 -6.10 -7.48
CA TYR A 540 -11.48 -7.23 -7.36
C TYR A 540 -10.73 -8.53 -7.66
N GLY A 541 -10.67 -9.48 -6.73
CA GLY A 541 -10.04 -10.77 -7.04
C GLY A 541 -9.70 -11.67 -5.85
N GLY A 542 -8.95 -12.73 -6.16
CA GLY A 542 -8.56 -13.79 -5.22
C GLY A 542 -7.81 -13.29 -3.98
N SER A 543 -7.06 -12.18 -4.08
CA SER A 543 -6.33 -11.60 -2.95
C SER A 543 -7.25 -11.08 -1.84
N SER A 544 -8.48 -10.65 -2.16
CA SER A 544 -9.47 -10.23 -1.16
C SER A 544 -10.03 -11.42 -0.39
N ALA A 545 -10.43 -12.47 -1.11
CA ALA A 545 -10.91 -13.70 -0.50
C ALA A 545 -9.82 -14.39 0.34
N LEU A 546 -8.57 -14.42 -0.15
CA LEU A 546 -7.42 -14.95 0.59
C LEU A 546 -7.16 -14.15 1.86
N ALA A 547 -7.13 -12.81 1.79
CA ALA A 547 -6.94 -11.97 2.97
C ALA A 547 -8.03 -12.23 4.02
N GLY A 548 -9.31 -12.18 3.62
CA GLY A 548 -10.43 -12.41 4.54
C GLY A 548 -10.39 -13.81 5.17
N GLY A 549 -10.10 -14.84 4.37
CA GLY A 549 -9.97 -16.22 4.85
C GLY A 549 -8.81 -16.39 5.85
N LEU A 550 -7.65 -15.83 5.54
CA LEU A 550 -6.47 -15.88 6.42
C LEU A 550 -6.70 -15.15 7.73
N VAL A 551 -7.27 -13.93 7.69
CA VAL A 551 -7.62 -13.22 8.93
C VAL A 551 -8.63 -14.04 9.73
N GLY A 552 -9.70 -14.52 9.10
CA GLY A 552 -10.71 -15.33 9.78
C GLY A 552 -10.11 -16.55 10.48
N ILE A 553 -9.26 -17.32 9.81
CA ILE A 553 -8.63 -18.53 10.38
C ILE A 553 -7.66 -18.16 11.51
N CYS A 554 -6.71 -17.25 11.26
CA CYS A 554 -5.70 -16.87 12.25
C CYS A 554 -6.32 -16.23 13.49
N TYR A 555 -7.30 -15.35 13.29
CA TYR A 555 -7.99 -14.70 14.39
C TYR A 555 -8.79 -15.71 15.22
N MET A 556 -9.52 -16.63 14.58
CA MET A 556 -10.26 -17.67 15.29
C MET A 556 -9.34 -18.66 16.03
N ALA A 557 -8.12 -18.91 15.53
CA ALA A 557 -7.10 -19.65 16.27
C ALA A 557 -6.70 -18.93 17.57
N GLY A 558 -6.46 -17.62 17.49
CA GLY A 558 -6.22 -16.77 18.67
C GLY A 558 -7.38 -16.78 19.66
N ASN A 559 -8.61 -16.66 19.17
CA ASN A 559 -9.82 -16.71 19.98
C ASN A 559 -9.96 -18.04 20.74
N SER A 560 -9.67 -19.15 20.06
CA SER A 560 -9.73 -20.49 20.65
C SER A 560 -8.74 -20.63 21.80
N LEU A 561 -7.50 -20.14 21.64
CA LEU A 561 -6.47 -20.15 22.69
C LEU A 561 -6.89 -19.31 23.90
N ALA A 562 -7.46 -18.13 23.67
CA ALA A 562 -7.92 -17.24 24.74
C ALA A 562 -9.11 -17.85 25.53
N LEU A 563 -10.08 -18.42 24.82
CA LEU A 563 -11.23 -19.10 25.39
C LEU A 563 -10.82 -20.30 26.24
N TRP A 564 -9.92 -21.13 25.72
CA TRP A 564 -9.44 -22.31 26.43
C TRP A 564 -8.80 -21.92 27.77
N LYS A 565 -7.90 -20.92 27.76
CA LYS A 565 -7.27 -20.39 28.96
C LYS A 565 -8.25 -19.83 29.99
N LEU A 566 -9.29 -19.13 29.54
CA LEU A 566 -10.29 -18.53 30.45
C LEU A 566 -11.21 -19.58 31.08
N LEU A 567 -11.49 -20.67 30.38
CA LEU A 567 -12.35 -21.75 30.87
C LEU A 567 -11.66 -22.70 31.85
N ASP A 568 -10.33 -22.66 31.94
CA ASP A 568 -9.59 -23.45 32.91
C ASP A 568 -9.68 -22.89 34.34
N VAL A 569 -10.12 -21.64 34.51
CA VAL A 569 -10.36 -21.03 35.83
C VAL A 569 -11.49 -21.79 36.56
N SER A 570 -11.33 -21.99 37.87
CA SER A 570 -12.33 -22.68 38.68
C SER A 570 -13.56 -21.79 38.92
N VAL A 571 -14.75 -22.41 39.01
CA VAL A 571 -16.02 -21.67 39.19
C VAL A 571 -16.04 -20.91 40.52
N MET A 572 -15.46 -21.50 41.57
CA MET A 572 -15.35 -20.87 42.88
C MET A 572 -14.41 -19.65 42.86
N GLU A 573 -13.25 -19.77 42.22
CA GLU A 573 -12.29 -18.67 42.09
C GLU A 573 -12.86 -17.50 41.26
N ALA A 574 -13.64 -17.80 40.22
CA ALA A 574 -14.28 -16.77 39.40
C ALA A 574 -15.45 -16.05 40.09
N LEU A 575 -16.11 -16.67 41.08
CA LEU A 575 -17.27 -16.10 41.79
C LEU A 575 -16.90 -15.45 43.13
N PHE A 576 -15.86 -15.92 43.82
CA PHE A 576 -15.58 -15.59 45.22
C PHE A 576 -14.27 -14.82 45.47
N VAL A 577 -13.46 -14.50 44.46
CA VAL A 577 -12.16 -13.77 44.63
C VAL A 577 -12.30 -12.23 44.54
N GLU A 578 -13.50 -11.69 44.68
CA GLU A 578 -13.65 -10.27 45.06
C GLU A 578 -14.17 -10.19 46.50
N GLY A 579 -13.25 -10.44 47.43
CA GLY A 579 -13.35 -10.13 48.85
C GLY A 579 -12.18 -9.23 49.25
#